data_AF-A0A7J0DV82-F1
#
_entry.id   AF-A0A7J0DV82-F1
#
_cell.length_a   1.000
_cell.length_b   1.000
_cell.length_c   1.000
_cell.angle_alpha   90.00
_cell.angle_beta   90.00
_cell.angle_gamma   90.00
#
_symmetry.space_group_name_H-M   'P 1'
#
loop_
_entity.id
_entity.type
_entity.pdbx_description
1 polymer ?
#
loop_
_entity_poly.entity_id
_entity_poly.type
_entity_poly.pdbx_seq_one_letter_code
_entity_poly.pdbx_strand_id
1 'polypeptide(L)'
;MSSSSSLLRIRRPLSSALRTLSLQHFSTSLTDVLEEIKDNDLLEKSTNFIHPAAIVHPGAVVGQGVSIGPFCTVGSSAKLGNACHLYPGSHIFGNTELGDHCILMTGAVVGDGLPGRTVIGCNNVVGHHSVVGIKCQDMKYKVIGDNNLIMGSCHIAHDCKVGSYNIFANNTLLAGHVVVEDYAHTAGATVVHQFCRIGSFSFIGGGSVVSQDIPKYMMVSGERAELRGLNLEGLRRCGFSDTEEQHEELACVPAVSSMVQSIRDSFAEDRRGICKFQSWSSS
;
A
#
# COMPACT_ATOMS: atom_id res chain seq x y z
N MET A 1 -22.27 -34.10 30.55
CA MET A 1 -21.43 -35.09 29.85
C MET A 1 -20.97 -34.43 28.57
N SER A 2 -19.67 -34.16 28.50
CA SER A 2 -18.96 -33.42 27.46
C SER A 2 -18.80 -34.25 26.18
N SER A 3 -18.86 -33.60 25.02
CA SER A 3 -18.31 -34.15 23.77
C SER A 3 -17.11 -33.29 23.35
N SER A 4 -15.93 -33.90 23.45
CA SER A 4 -14.64 -33.29 23.15
C SER A 4 -14.26 -33.43 21.68
N SER A 5 -13.63 -32.37 21.17
CA SER A 5 -12.64 -32.30 20.09
C SER A 5 -12.00 -33.62 19.62
N SER A 6 -11.91 -33.80 18.29
CA SER A 6 -10.87 -34.63 17.66
C SER A 6 -10.03 -33.76 16.71
N LEU A 7 -8.91 -33.24 17.22
CA LEU A 7 -7.83 -32.68 16.42
C LEU A 7 -6.82 -33.80 16.13
N LEU A 8 -6.62 -34.15 14.84
CA LEU A 8 -5.56 -35.06 14.42
C LEU A 8 -4.19 -34.39 14.59
N ARG A 9 -3.41 -34.87 15.55
CA ARG A 9 -1.97 -34.63 15.68
C ARG A 9 -1.21 -35.61 14.78
N ILE A 10 -0.40 -35.10 13.86
CA ILE A 10 0.73 -35.86 13.29
C ILE A 10 2.01 -35.11 13.63
N ARG A 11 2.78 -35.65 14.56
CA ARG A 11 4.18 -35.26 14.84
C ARG A 11 5.09 -36.13 13.96
N ARG A 12 6.05 -35.53 13.26
CA ARG A 12 7.28 -36.20 12.80
C ARG A 12 8.49 -35.36 13.22
N PRO A 13 9.57 -35.95 13.76
CA PRO A 13 10.79 -35.22 14.07
C PRO A 13 11.67 -35.10 12.81
N LEU A 14 12.22 -33.91 12.56
CA LEU A 14 13.30 -33.72 11.58
C LEU A 14 14.63 -34.03 12.25
N SER A 15 15.25 -35.16 11.88
CA SER A 15 16.63 -35.50 12.24
C SER A 15 17.61 -35.02 11.17
N SER A 16 18.49 -34.08 11.54
CA SER A 16 19.94 -34.05 11.27
C SER A 16 20.51 -34.54 9.92
N ALA A 17 20.01 -34.08 8.78
CA ALA A 17 20.69 -34.28 7.50
C ALA A 17 20.67 -32.98 6.68
N LEU A 18 21.63 -32.09 6.95
CA LEU A 18 22.02 -30.98 6.07
C LEU A 18 23.33 -30.38 6.59
N ARG A 19 24.41 -31.15 6.46
CA ARG A 19 25.77 -30.59 6.35
C ARG A 19 26.48 -31.36 5.25
N THR A 20 27.27 -30.62 4.47
CA THR A 20 28.16 -31.07 3.38
C THR A 20 27.51 -31.61 2.11
N LEU A 21 27.27 -30.71 1.15
CA LEU A 21 27.41 -31.01 -0.28
C LEU A 21 28.20 -29.89 -0.95
N SER A 22 29.30 -30.27 -1.62
CA SER A 22 30.33 -29.41 -2.18
C SER A 22 30.02 -28.97 -3.62
N LEU A 23 30.65 -27.86 -4.00
CA LEU A 23 30.45 -27.01 -5.19
C LEU A 23 30.81 -27.60 -6.57
N GLN A 24 30.89 -28.92 -6.75
CA GLN A 24 31.47 -29.50 -7.98
C GLN A 24 30.50 -30.18 -8.98
N HIS A 25 29.18 -30.06 -8.82
CA HIS A 25 28.20 -30.63 -9.79
C HIS A 25 27.51 -29.60 -10.71
N PHE A 26 27.93 -28.33 -10.70
CA PHE A 26 27.20 -27.27 -11.40
C PHE A 26 27.46 -27.14 -12.91
N SER A 27 28.43 -27.85 -13.50
CA SER A 27 28.88 -27.54 -14.87
C SER A 27 28.11 -28.25 -15.98
N THR A 28 27.50 -29.42 -15.75
CA THR A 28 26.78 -30.16 -16.80
C THR A 28 25.28 -29.93 -16.78
N SER A 29 24.72 -29.38 -15.71
CA SER A 29 23.28 -29.04 -15.62
C SER A 29 22.94 -27.70 -16.26
N LEU A 30 23.92 -26.81 -16.47
CA LEU A 30 23.67 -25.48 -17.02
C LEU A 30 23.31 -25.51 -18.50
N THR A 31 23.89 -26.41 -19.29
CA THR A 31 23.54 -26.57 -20.70
C THR A 31 22.15 -27.16 -20.89
N ASP A 32 21.77 -28.17 -20.08
CA ASP A 32 20.43 -28.76 -20.14
C ASP A 32 19.36 -27.78 -19.66
N VAL A 33 19.66 -26.99 -18.61
CA VAL A 33 18.79 -25.89 -18.16
C VAL A 33 18.68 -24.78 -19.21
N LEU A 34 19.76 -24.48 -19.95
CA LEU A 34 19.74 -23.47 -21.01
C LEU A 34 18.99 -23.95 -22.27
N GLU A 35 18.93 -25.25 -22.54
CA GLU A 35 18.07 -25.81 -23.59
C GLU A 35 16.60 -25.87 -23.16
N GLU A 36 16.30 -26.21 -21.89
CA GLU A 36 14.95 -26.04 -21.31
C GLU A 36 14.48 -24.58 -21.28
N ILE A 37 15.40 -23.63 -21.12
CA ILE A 37 15.11 -22.19 -21.20
C ILE A 37 14.86 -21.74 -22.65
N LYS A 38 15.41 -22.42 -23.65
CA LYS A 38 15.15 -22.11 -25.07
C LYS A 38 13.81 -22.67 -25.57
N ASP A 39 13.31 -23.75 -25.01
CA ASP A 39 11.94 -24.22 -25.26
C ASP A 39 10.87 -23.43 -24.47
N ASN A 40 11.29 -22.59 -23.51
CA ASN A 40 10.43 -21.61 -22.84
C ASN A 40 10.26 -20.29 -23.62
N ASP A 41 10.55 -20.26 -24.92
CA ASP A 41 10.10 -19.20 -25.85
C ASP A 41 8.56 -19.23 -26.07
N LEU A 42 7.85 -20.08 -25.34
CA LEU A 42 6.49 -19.82 -24.88
C LEU A 42 6.51 -18.69 -23.82
N LEU A 43 6.84 -17.47 -24.26
CA LEU A 43 6.21 -16.28 -23.71
C LEU A 43 4.71 -16.47 -23.95
N GLU A 44 4.06 -17.19 -23.02
CA GLU A 44 2.64 -17.47 -23.05
C GLU A 44 1.95 -16.14 -23.30
N LYS A 45 1.27 -16.04 -24.45
CA LYS A 45 0.07 -15.21 -24.53
C LYS A 45 -0.83 -15.71 -23.42
N SER A 46 -0.69 -15.15 -22.22
CA SER A 46 -1.49 -15.50 -21.07
C SER A 46 -2.92 -15.15 -21.46
N THR A 47 -3.67 -16.19 -21.82
CA THR A 47 -5.05 -16.02 -22.24
C THR A 47 -5.84 -15.54 -21.04
N ASN A 48 -6.72 -14.57 -21.25
CA ASN A 48 -7.59 -14.10 -20.19
C ASN A 48 -8.42 -15.25 -19.62
N PHE A 49 -8.54 -15.30 -18.30
CA PHE A 49 -9.42 -16.22 -17.60
C PHE A 49 -10.60 -15.43 -17.02
N ILE A 50 -11.82 -15.78 -17.42
CA ILE A 50 -13.04 -15.20 -16.84
C ILE A 50 -13.89 -16.35 -16.34
N HIS A 51 -14.07 -16.43 -15.02
CA HIS A 51 -14.88 -17.48 -14.43
C HIS A 51 -16.35 -17.36 -14.91
N PRO A 52 -17.07 -18.46 -15.22
CA PRO A 52 -18.44 -18.40 -15.73
C PRO A 52 -19.46 -17.68 -14.84
N ALA A 53 -19.21 -17.67 -13.53
CA ALA A 53 -20.03 -16.96 -12.54
C ALA A 53 -19.68 -15.46 -12.39
N ALA A 54 -18.71 -14.94 -13.15
CA ALA A 54 -18.41 -13.50 -13.18
C ALA A 54 -19.34 -12.77 -14.15
N ILE A 55 -19.71 -11.54 -13.81
CA ILE A 55 -20.54 -10.66 -14.64
C ILE A 55 -19.63 -9.59 -15.22
N VAL A 56 -19.19 -9.77 -16.47
CA VAL A 56 -18.37 -8.80 -17.19
C VAL A 56 -19.22 -8.17 -18.28
N HIS A 57 -19.41 -6.85 -18.21
CA HIS A 57 -20.19 -6.15 -19.22
C HIS A 57 -19.46 -6.18 -20.59
N PRO A 58 -20.15 -6.39 -21.73
CA PRO A 58 -19.50 -6.48 -23.05
C PRO A 58 -18.69 -5.26 -23.48
N GLY A 59 -19.03 -4.09 -22.94
CA GLY A 59 -18.30 -2.83 -23.17
C GLY A 59 -17.00 -2.66 -22.36
N ALA A 60 -16.74 -3.53 -21.38
CA ALA A 60 -15.51 -3.46 -20.58
C ALA A 60 -14.29 -3.75 -21.45
N VAL A 61 -13.21 -3.01 -21.23
CA VAL A 61 -11.92 -3.26 -21.88
C VAL A 61 -11.07 -4.09 -20.93
N VAL A 62 -10.62 -5.26 -21.38
CA VAL A 62 -9.82 -6.19 -20.58
C VAL A 62 -8.51 -6.46 -21.31
N GLY A 63 -7.39 -6.13 -20.66
CA GLY A 63 -6.03 -6.39 -21.15
C GLY A 63 -5.70 -7.88 -21.28
N GLN A 64 -4.46 -8.20 -21.67
CA GLN A 64 -3.99 -9.58 -21.80
C GLN A 64 -3.60 -10.17 -20.43
N GLY A 65 -3.71 -11.48 -20.25
CA GLY A 65 -3.35 -12.16 -19.00
C GLY A 65 -4.23 -11.82 -17.80
N VAL A 66 -5.41 -11.23 -18.00
CA VAL A 66 -6.31 -10.86 -16.90
C VAL A 66 -7.05 -12.09 -16.39
N SER A 67 -7.09 -12.26 -15.07
CA SER A 67 -7.84 -13.32 -14.39
C SER A 67 -8.98 -12.73 -13.57
N ILE A 68 -10.21 -13.12 -13.85
CA ILE A 68 -11.44 -12.68 -13.18
C ILE A 68 -12.10 -13.88 -12.49
N GLY A 69 -12.10 -13.85 -11.16
CA GLY A 69 -12.67 -14.90 -10.31
C GLY A 69 -14.20 -14.95 -10.30
N PRO A 70 -14.81 -15.98 -9.69
CA PRO A 70 -16.26 -16.11 -9.56
C PRO A 70 -16.91 -14.91 -8.84
N PHE A 71 -18.14 -14.57 -9.23
CA PHE A 71 -18.96 -13.53 -8.61
C PHE A 71 -18.38 -12.11 -8.68
N CYS A 72 -17.34 -11.89 -9.49
CA CYS A 72 -16.86 -10.55 -9.77
C CYS A 72 -17.86 -9.80 -10.66
N THR A 73 -17.89 -8.47 -10.54
CA THR A 73 -18.66 -7.61 -11.45
C THR A 73 -17.75 -6.58 -12.09
N VAL A 74 -17.76 -6.49 -13.41
CA VAL A 74 -16.98 -5.50 -14.17
C VAL A 74 -17.93 -4.65 -15.03
N GLY A 75 -18.00 -3.36 -14.72
CA GLY A 75 -18.89 -2.40 -15.35
C GLY A 75 -18.55 -2.06 -16.81
N SER A 76 -19.52 -1.46 -17.51
CA SER A 76 -19.44 -1.17 -18.95
C SER A 76 -18.35 -0.22 -19.39
N SER A 77 -17.88 0.65 -18.49
CA SER A 77 -16.83 1.64 -18.76
C SER A 77 -15.52 1.32 -18.07
N ALA A 78 -15.40 0.10 -17.51
CA ALA A 78 -14.18 -0.35 -16.85
C ALA A 78 -13.09 -0.65 -17.90
N LYS A 79 -11.86 -0.24 -17.60
CA LYS A 79 -10.67 -0.59 -18.37
C LYS A 79 -9.66 -1.24 -17.44
N LEU A 80 -9.32 -2.50 -17.70
CA LEU A 80 -8.33 -3.25 -16.96
C LEU A 80 -7.08 -3.38 -17.82
N GLY A 81 -5.94 -3.01 -17.26
CA GLY A 81 -4.62 -3.26 -17.82
C GLY A 81 -4.30 -4.75 -17.91
N ASN A 82 -3.10 -5.06 -18.38
CA ASN A 82 -2.61 -6.43 -18.54
C ASN A 82 -2.33 -7.07 -17.17
N ALA A 83 -2.42 -8.39 -17.10
CA ALA A 83 -2.03 -9.21 -15.94
C ALA A 83 -2.72 -8.81 -14.62
N CYS A 84 -3.89 -8.17 -14.69
CA CYS A 84 -4.70 -7.88 -13.51
C CYS A 84 -5.34 -9.16 -12.95
N HIS A 85 -5.46 -9.24 -11.63
CA HIS A 85 -6.06 -10.37 -10.93
C HIS A 85 -7.21 -9.89 -10.03
N LEU A 86 -8.43 -10.30 -10.37
CA LEU A 86 -9.64 -10.05 -9.61
C LEU A 86 -10.01 -11.32 -8.85
N TYR A 87 -9.83 -11.30 -7.52
CA TYR A 87 -10.26 -12.37 -6.63
C TYR A 87 -11.79 -12.40 -6.48
N PRO A 88 -12.38 -13.52 -6.02
CA PRO A 88 -13.81 -13.72 -5.96
C PRO A 88 -14.60 -12.57 -5.34
N GLY A 89 -15.72 -12.20 -5.94
CA GLY A 89 -16.59 -11.14 -5.40
C GLY A 89 -15.95 -9.76 -5.35
N SER A 90 -14.89 -9.49 -6.13
CA SER A 90 -14.39 -8.12 -6.32
C SER A 90 -15.20 -7.41 -7.40
N HIS A 91 -15.34 -6.08 -7.28
CA HIS A 91 -16.23 -5.30 -8.13
C HIS A 91 -15.55 -4.04 -8.67
N ILE A 92 -15.74 -3.79 -9.96
CA ILE A 92 -15.28 -2.58 -10.65
C ILE A 92 -16.48 -1.88 -11.28
N PHE A 93 -16.71 -0.63 -10.91
CA PHE A 93 -17.85 0.15 -11.35
C PHE A 93 -17.45 1.47 -12.01
N GLY A 94 -18.41 2.08 -12.72
CA GLY A 94 -18.24 3.40 -13.33
C GLY A 94 -17.13 3.46 -14.39
N ASN A 95 -16.66 4.68 -14.64
CA ASN A 95 -15.51 4.96 -15.49
C ASN A 95 -14.23 4.73 -14.68
N THR A 96 -13.87 3.45 -14.51
CA THR A 96 -12.69 3.05 -13.74
C THR A 96 -11.61 2.49 -14.66
N GLU A 97 -10.39 2.96 -14.47
CA GLU A 97 -9.21 2.48 -15.18
C GLU A 97 -8.21 1.93 -14.16
N LEU A 98 -7.83 0.67 -14.35
CA LEU A 98 -6.74 0.01 -13.62
C LEU A 98 -5.56 -0.16 -14.56
N GLY A 99 -4.37 0.22 -14.12
CA GLY A 99 -3.12 -0.09 -14.81
C GLY A 99 -2.79 -1.58 -14.76
N ASP A 100 -1.63 -1.94 -15.29
CA ASP A 100 -1.20 -3.34 -15.38
C ASP A 100 -0.86 -3.93 -14.00
N HIS A 101 -0.97 -5.26 -13.87
CA HIS A 101 -0.59 -6.04 -12.69
C HIS A 101 -1.28 -5.59 -11.38
N CYS A 102 -2.50 -5.06 -11.48
CA CYS A 102 -3.29 -4.75 -10.29
C CYS A 102 -3.95 -6.00 -9.72
N ILE A 103 -4.01 -6.08 -8.39
CA ILE A 103 -4.66 -7.17 -7.68
C ILE A 103 -5.81 -6.61 -6.85
N LEU A 104 -7.03 -7.08 -7.12
CA LEU A 104 -8.20 -6.80 -6.31
C LEU A 104 -8.54 -8.04 -5.51
N MET A 105 -8.35 -7.98 -4.19
CA MET A 105 -8.67 -9.07 -3.28
C MET A 105 -10.18 -9.26 -3.11
N THR A 106 -10.59 -10.37 -2.52
CA THR A 106 -12.00 -10.74 -2.34
C THR A 106 -12.81 -9.61 -1.70
N GLY A 107 -13.94 -9.26 -2.32
CA GLY A 107 -14.85 -8.22 -1.83
C GLY A 107 -14.36 -6.77 -2.04
N ALA A 108 -13.19 -6.54 -2.64
CA ALA A 108 -12.73 -5.20 -2.95
C ALA A 108 -13.65 -4.52 -3.96
N VAL A 109 -13.90 -3.22 -3.78
CA VAL A 109 -14.74 -2.41 -4.66
C VAL A 109 -13.93 -1.21 -5.16
N VAL A 110 -13.86 -1.06 -6.49
CA VAL A 110 -13.19 0.08 -7.13
C VAL A 110 -14.15 0.82 -8.04
N GLY A 111 -14.24 2.13 -7.83
CA GLY A 111 -15.16 2.99 -8.56
C GLY A 111 -16.60 2.91 -8.05
N ASP A 112 -17.45 3.74 -8.66
CA ASP A 112 -18.87 3.86 -8.35
C ASP A 112 -19.66 4.14 -9.64
N GLY A 113 -20.95 3.80 -9.68
CA GLY A 113 -21.82 3.97 -10.86
C GLY A 113 -22.25 5.42 -11.13
N LEU A 114 -21.84 6.36 -10.28
CA LEU A 114 -22.17 7.77 -10.36
C LEU A 114 -21.09 8.57 -11.12
N PRO A 115 -21.38 9.79 -11.59
CA PRO A 115 -20.42 10.59 -12.36
C PRO A 115 -19.08 10.73 -11.64
N GLY A 116 -18.00 10.45 -12.37
CA GLY A 116 -16.66 10.34 -11.80
C GLY A 116 -15.74 9.52 -12.72
N ARG A 117 -14.43 9.59 -12.48
CA ARG A 117 -13.43 8.71 -13.08
C ARG A 117 -12.45 8.31 -12.00
N THR A 118 -12.26 7.01 -11.82
CA THR A 118 -11.28 6.45 -10.91
C THR A 118 -10.13 5.91 -11.73
N VAL A 119 -8.92 6.44 -11.55
CA VAL A 119 -7.73 5.97 -12.27
C VAL A 119 -6.74 5.48 -11.24
N ILE A 120 -6.38 4.21 -11.35
CA ILE A 120 -5.37 3.54 -10.52
C ILE A 120 -4.24 3.11 -11.44
N GLY A 121 -3.00 3.43 -11.07
CA GLY A 121 -1.80 3.05 -11.78
C GLY A 121 -1.51 1.54 -11.75
N CYS A 122 -0.27 1.15 -12.02
CA CYS A 122 0.16 -0.24 -12.12
C CYS A 122 0.60 -0.82 -10.77
N ASN A 123 0.61 -2.15 -10.65
CA ASN A 123 1.14 -2.89 -9.51
C ASN A 123 0.48 -2.55 -8.16
N ASN A 124 -0.78 -2.11 -8.17
CA ASN A 124 -1.50 -1.80 -6.95
C ASN A 124 -2.19 -3.05 -6.39
N VAL A 125 -2.18 -3.21 -5.07
CA VAL A 125 -2.93 -4.27 -4.38
C VAL A 125 -4.05 -3.62 -3.57
N VAL A 126 -5.29 -3.91 -3.94
CA VAL A 126 -6.50 -3.50 -3.23
C VAL A 126 -6.99 -4.65 -2.37
N GLY A 127 -6.83 -4.51 -1.06
CA GLY A 127 -7.07 -5.53 -0.06
C GLY A 127 -8.55 -5.83 0.16
N HIS A 128 -8.81 -6.92 0.88
CA HIS A 128 -10.14 -7.46 1.13
C HIS A 128 -11.13 -6.39 1.59
N HIS A 129 -12.30 -6.30 0.95
CA HIS A 129 -13.37 -5.37 1.30
C HIS A 129 -12.98 -3.88 1.33
N SER A 130 -11.86 -3.51 0.70
CA SER A 130 -11.48 -2.11 0.58
C SER A 130 -12.31 -1.42 -0.49
N VAL A 131 -12.61 -0.16 -0.28
CA VAL A 131 -13.39 0.66 -1.21
C VAL A 131 -12.52 1.82 -1.69
N VAL A 132 -12.29 1.88 -3.00
CA VAL A 132 -11.40 2.87 -3.62
C VAL A 132 -12.15 3.64 -4.70
N GLY A 133 -12.27 4.96 -4.54
CA GLY A 133 -12.92 5.83 -5.51
C GLY A 133 -14.44 5.71 -5.44
N ILE A 134 -15.06 6.58 -4.63
CA ILE A 134 -16.52 6.77 -4.57
C ILE A 134 -16.94 8.02 -5.36
N LYS A 135 -18.25 8.25 -5.54
CA LYS A 135 -18.86 9.42 -6.19
C LYS A 135 -18.04 10.70 -6.03
N CYS A 136 -17.50 11.20 -7.14
CA CYS A 136 -16.77 12.46 -7.21
C CYS A 136 -17.70 13.63 -6.87
N GLN A 137 -17.28 14.52 -5.97
CA GLN A 137 -18.07 15.68 -5.57
C GLN A 137 -17.74 16.91 -6.43
N ASP A 138 -16.45 17.10 -6.72
CA ASP A 138 -15.93 18.31 -7.39
C ASP A 138 -15.73 18.13 -8.91
N MET A 139 -16.04 16.96 -9.46
CA MET A 139 -15.66 16.58 -10.84
C MET A 139 -14.14 16.67 -11.11
N LYS A 140 -13.32 16.65 -10.05
CA LYS A 140 -11.85 16.73 -10.13
C LYS A 140 -11.26 15.33 -10.08
N TYR A 141 -11.03 14.79 -11.27
CA TYR A 141 -10.40 13.49 -11.43
C TYR A 141 -8.97 13.50 -10.90
N LYS A 142 -8.70 12.67 -9.89
CA LYS A 142 -7.37 12.51 -9.31
C LYS A 142 -6.97 11.04 -9.39
N VAL A 143 -5.68 10.85 -9.63
CA VAL A 143 -5.09 9.56 -9.93
C VAL A 143 -4.49 8.97 -8.65
N ILE A 144 -4.64 7.66 -8.48
CA ILE A 144 -3.84 6.84 -7.56
C ILE A 144 -2.65 6.31 -8.35
N GLY A 145 -1.44 6.55 -7.86
CA GLY A 145 -0.19 6.16 -8.53
C GLY A 145 0.06 4.66 -8.54
N ASP A 146 1.34 4.27 -8.58
CA ASP A 146 1.77 2.89 -8.78
C ASP A 146 2.25 2.25 -7.48
N ASN A 147 2.29 0.91 -7.44
CA ASN A 147 2.94 0.14 -6.38
C ASN A 147 2.40 0.42 -4.96
N ASN A 148 1.12 0.78 -4.81
CA ASN A 148 0.52 0.97 -3.50
C ASN A 148 -0.03 -0.34 -2.94
N LEU A 149 0.16 -0.55 -1.64
CA LEU A 149 -0.48 -1.62 -0.88
C LEU A 149 -1.63 -1.04 -0.04
N ILE A 150 -2.86 -1.24 -0.51
CA ILE A 150 -4.08 -0.85 0.21
C ILE A 150 -4.56 -2.11 0.94
N MET A 151 -4.33 -2.24 2.24
CA MET A 151 -4.69 -3.45 2.99
C MET A 151 -6.20 -3.52 3.26
N GLY A 152 -6.67 -4.54 3.99
CA GLY A 152 -8.09 -4.85 4.12
C GLY A 152 -8.93 -3.74 4.78
N SER A 153 -10.17 -3.60 4.33
CA SER A 153 -11.17 -2.65 4.84
C SER A 153 -10.71 -1.19 4.83
N CYS A 154 -9.79 -0.83 3.93
CA CYS A 154 -9.43 0.57 3.74
C CYS A 154 -10.50 1.31 2.93
N HIS A 155 -10.55 2.62 3.11
CA HIS A 155 -11.44 3.50 2.35
C HIS A 155 -10.63 4.66 1.78
N ILE A 156 -10.68 4.82 0.47
CA ILE A 156 -10.16 6.00 -0.24
C ILE A 156 -11.36 6.73 -0.84
N ALA A 157 -11.77 7.81 -0.19
CA ALA A 157 -12.95 8.57 -0.56
C ALA A 157 -12.79 9.34 -1.88
N HIS A 158 -13.84 10.08 -2.23
CA HIS A 158 -13.90 10.90 -3.43
C HIS A 158 -12.79 11.95 -3.48
N ASP A 159 -12.35 12.28 -4.70
CA ASP A 159 -11.42 13.37 -4.97
C ASP A 159 -10.06 13.26 -4.22
N CYS A 160 -9.69 12.06 -3.74
CA CYS A 160 -8.37 11.82 -3.18
C CYS A 160 -7.32 11.76 -4.28
N LYS A 161 -6.11 12.26 -4.00
CA LYS A 161 -4.92 12.05 -4.84
C LYS A 161 -3.95 11.21 -4.04
N VAL A 162 -3.48 10.09 -4.58
CA VAL A 162 -2.53 9.21 -3.91
C VAL A 162 -1.33 9.02 -4.82
N GLY A 163 -0.13 9.21 -4.28
CA GLY A 163 1.12 8.95 -4.96
C GLY A 163 1.38 7.46 -5.16
N SER A 164 2.66 7.11 -5.20
CA SER A 164 3.16 5.75 -5.42
C SER A 164 3.88 5.21 -4.18
N TYR A 165 4.02 3.89 -4.11
CA TYR A 165 4.73 3.18 -3.03
C TYR A 165 4.18 3.44 -1.61
N ASN A 166 2.89 3.77 -1.51
CA ASN A 166 2.24 3.96 -0.21
C ASN A 166 1.77 2.63 0.37
N ILE A 167 1.74 2.57 1.70
CA ILE A 167 1.16 1.45 2.43
C ILE A 167 0.04 1.97 3.32
N PHE A 168 -1.18 1.51 3.05
CA PHE A 168 -2.33 1.78 3.89
C PHE A 168 -2.68 0.52 4.67
N ALA A 169 -2.36 0.49 5.96
CA ALA A 169 -2.71 -0.65 6.79
C ALA A 169 -4.21 -0.73 7.06
N ASN A 170 -4.66 -1.91 7.53
CA ASN A 170 -6.08 -2.24 7.66
C ASN A 170 -6.90 -1.11 8.29
N ASN A 171 -8.09 -0.87 7.75
CA ASN A 171 -9.00 0.16 8.25
C ASN A 171 -8.41 1.58 8.23
N THR A 172 -7.56 1.89 7.25
CA THR A 172 -7.20 3.28 6.96
C THR A 172 -8.32 3.95 6.17
N LEU A 173 -8.86 5.04 6.70
CA LEU A 173 -9.99 5.77 6.13
C LEU A 173 -9.57 7.19 5.74
N LEU A 174 -9.41 7.42 4.44
CA LEU A 174 -9.16 8.75 3.88
C LEU A 174 -10.51 9.38 3.50
N ALA A 175 -10.82 10.54 4.10
CA ALA A 175 -11.99 11.33 3.71
C ALA A 175 -11.75 12.07 2.38
N GLY A 176 -12.77 12.80 1.92
CA GLY A 176 -12.74 13.46 0.62
C GLY A 176 -11.56 14.43 0.45
N HIS A 177 -11.04 14.54 -0.77
CA HIS A 177 -10.00 15.52 -1.13
C HIS A 177 -8.63 15.35 -0.47
N VAL A 178 -8.38 14.25 0.27
CA VAL A 178 -7.06 13.99 0.87
C VAL A 178 -6.00 13.84 -0.22
N VAL A 179 -4.82 14.39 0.04
CA VAL A 179 -3.64 14.23 -0.83
C VAL A 179 -2.59 13.44 -0.09
N VAL A 180 -2.22 12.28 -0.63
CA VAL A 180 -1.11 11.45 -0.13
C VAL A 180 0.01 11.51 -1.15
N GLU A 181 1.20 11.90 -0.73
CA GLU A 181 2.39 11.89 -1.58
C GLU A 181 2.97 10.46 -1.70
N ASP A 182 4.21 10.32 -2.17
CA ASP A 182 4.85 9.00 -2.35
C ASP A 182 5.46 8.49 -1.03
N TYR A 183 5.50 7.17 -0.84
CA TYR A 183 6.15 6.49 0.31
C TYR A 183 5.56 6.82 1.70
N ALA A 184 4.33 7.32 1.78
CA ALA A 184 3.62 7.49 3.04
C ALA A 184 3.09 6.15 3.57
N HIS A 185 3.10 5.99 4.89
CA HIS A 185 2.71 4.77 5.56
C HIS A 185 1.70 5.06 6.68
N THR A 186 0.58 4.35 6.67
CA THR A 186 -0.35 4.33 7.80
C THR A 186 -0.30 2.97 8.49
N ALA A 187 -0.34 3.00 9.83
CA ALA A 187 -0.71 1.84 10.62
C ALA A 187 -2.24 1.71 10.70
N GLY A 188 -2.70 0.58 11.23
CA GLY A 188 -4.11 0.22 11.16
C GLY A 188 -5.04 1.16 11.94
N ALA A 189 -6.31 1.20 11.53
CA ALA A 189 -7.35 2.03 12.15
C ALA A 189 -7.03 3.53 12.16
N THR A 190 -6.42 4.04 11.10
CA THR A 190 -6.12 5.47 10.93
C THR A 190 -7.26 6.16 10.21
N VAL A 191 -7.63 7.37 10.63
CA VAL A 191 -8.63 8.21 9.94
C VAL A 191 -8.01 9.55 9.56
N VAL A 192 -8.24 10.00 8.33
CA VAL A 192 -7.72 11.26 7.81
C VAL A 192 -8.87 12.15 7.36
N HIS A 193 -8.97 13.31 7.97
CA HIS A 193 -10.01 14.29 7.69
C HIS A 193 -9.85 14.88 6.28
N GLN A 194 -10.97 15.33 5.72
CA GLN A 194 -11.01 15.88 4.37
C GLN A 194 -10.04 17.06 4.20
N PHE A 195 -9.51 17.20 2.98
CA PHE A 195 -8.55 18.24 2.57
C PHE A 195 -7.15 18.18 3.21
N CYS A 196 -6.86 17.20 4.06
CA CYS A 196 -5.52 17.05 4.63
C CYS A 196 -4.52 16.55 3.58
N ARG A 197 -3.25 16.94 3.74
CA ARG A 197 -2.11 16.44 2.99
C ARG A 197 -1.21 15.57 3.85
N ILE A 198 -0.81 14.41 3.33
CA ILE A 198 0.14 13.48 3.93
C ILE A 198 1.42 13.54 3.12
N GLY A 199 2.47 14.11 3.71
CA GLY A 199 3.76 14.28 3.05
C GLY A 199 4.53 12.97 2.86
N SER A 200 5.42 12.95 1.88
CA SER A 200 6.24 11.77 1.55
C SER A 200 7.05 11.25 2.73
N PHE A 201 7.23 9.92 2.78
CA PHE A 201 7.95 9.21 3.84
C PHE A 201 7.43 9.46 5.25
N SER A 202 6.22 10.00 5.40
CA SER A 202 5.59 10.13 6.71
C SER A 202 5.09 8.78 7.23
N PHE A 203 5.00 8.65 8.55
CA PHE A 203 4.42 7.49 9.22
C PHE A 203 3.30 7.91 10.17
N ILE A 204 2.12 7.33 10.01
CA ILE A 204 0.96 7.59 10.88
C ILE A 204 0.73 6.37 11.77
N GLY A 205 0.83 6.57 13.08
CA GLY A 205 0.62 5.54 14.10
C GLY A 205 -0.82 5.01 14.10
N GLY A 206 -1.00 3.78 14.59
CA GLY A 206 -2.31 3.12 14.54
C GLY A 206 -3.33 3.81 15.44
N GLY A 207 -4.60 3.79 15.06
CA GLY A 207 -5.68 4.46 15.81
C GLY A 207 -5.65 5.98 15.75
N SER A 208 -4.88 6.59 14.85
CA SER A 208 -4.72 8.04 14.80
C SER A 208 -5.85 8.73 14.04
N VAL A 209 -6.28 9.90 14.51
CA VAL A 209 -7.19 10.79 13.76
C VAL A 209 -6.44 12.05 13.33
N VAL A 210 -6.19 12.15 12.03
CA VAL A 210 -5.46 13.24 11.39
C VAL A 210 -6.45 14.30 10.95
N SER A 211 -6.33 15.51 11.49
CA SER A 211 -7.20 16.66 11.17
C SER A 211 -6.46 17.82 10.50
N GLN A 212 -5.15 17.68 10.33
CA GLN A 212 -4.25 18.70 9.77
C GLN A 212 -3.18 18.02 8.91
N ASP A 213 -2.50 18.82 8.10
CA ASP A 213 -1.44 18.33 7.22
C ASP A 213 -0.27 17.72 8.00
N ILE A 214 0.31 16.66 7.42
CA ILE A 214 1.49 15.98 7.94
C ILE A 214 2.66 16.34 7.03
N PRO A 215 3.70 17.02 7.55
CA PRO A 215 4.89 17.31 6.77
C PRO A 215 5.62 16.04 6.34
N LYS A 216 6.44 16.17 5.30
CA LYS A 216 7.32 15.09 4.82
C LYS A 216 8.22 14.58 5.95
N TYR A 217 8.56 13.30 5.90
CA TYR A 217 9.48 12.64 6.83
C TYR A 217 9.00 12.56 8.28
N MET A 218 7.82 13.08 8.61
CA MET A 218 7.35 13.13 9.99
C MET A 218 6.60 11.88 10.40
N MET A 219 6.70 11.55 11.69
CA MET A 219 5.85 10.59 12.36
C MET A 219 4.75 11.33 13.12
N VAL A 220 3.50 10.88 13.00
CA VAL A 220 2.36 11.38 13.78
C VAL A 220 1.63 10.24 14.49
N SER A 221 1.04 10.50 15.65
CA SER A 221 0.22 9.51 16.35
C SER A 221 -0.73 10.12 17.38
N GLY A 222 -1.93 9.54 17.54
CA GLY A 222 -2.88 9.81 18.62
C GLY A 222 -4.32 10.03 18.15
N GLU A 223 -5.28 9.92 19.08
CA GLU A 223 -6.71 10.21 18.81
C GLU A 223 -6.89 11.62 18.26
N ARG A 224 -6.12 12.59 18.75
CA ARG A 224 -5.83 13.81 18.01
C ARG A 224 -4.38 13.71 17.56
N ALA A 225 -4.16 13.46 16.27
CA ALA A 225 -2.81 13.14 15.79
C ALA A 225 -1.88 14.34 16.00
N GLU A 226 -0.76 14.07 16.67
CA GLU A 226 0.30 15.05 16.94
C GLU A 226 1.61 14.57 16.34
N LEU A 227 2.47 15.52 15.97
CA LEU A 227 3.84 15.23 15.55
C LEU A 227 4.61 14.56 16.69
N ARG A 228 5.21 13.41 16.41
CA ARG A 228 6.03 12.63 17.35
C ARG A 228 7.53 12.72 17.07
N GLY A 229 7.92 13.23 15.91
CA GLY A 229 9.32 13.38 15.49
C GLY A 229 9.51 12.96 14.03
N LEU A 230 10.75 12.65 13.66
CA LEU A 230 11.10 12.14 12.34
C LEU A 230 10.84 10.63 12.22
N ASN A 231 10.43 10.18 11.04
CA ASN A 231 10.32 8.77 10.65
C ASN A 231 11.69 8.19 10.27
N LEU A 232 12.65 8.24 11.22
CA LEU A 232 14.04 7.83 10.96
C LEU A 232 14.15 6.39 10.46
N GLU A 233 13.32 5.48 10.99
CA GLU A 233 13.34 4.09 10.57
C GLU A 233 12.83 3.90 9.13
N GLY A 234 11.75 4.60 8.75
CA GLY A 234 11.26 4.57 7.37
C GLY A 234 12.29 5.14 6.39
N LEU A 235 12.99 6.21 6.77
CA LEU A 235 14.05 6.80 5.97
C LEU A 235 15.22 5.82 5.77
N ARG A 236 15.74 5.22 6.85
CA ARG A 236 16.82 4.23 6.77
C ARG A 236 16.46 3.05 5.86
N ARG A 237 15.21 2.55 5.93
CA ARG A 237 14.73 1.45 5.06
C ARG A 237 14.66 1.83 3.59
N CYS A 238 14.46 3.11 3.29
CA CYS A 238 14.47 3.63 1.93
C CYS A 238 15.89 4.00 1.45
N GLY A 239 16.93 3.60 2.18
CA GLY A 239 18.32 3.83 1.81
C GLY A 239 18.81 5.24 2.10
N PHE A 240 18.06 6.03 2.87
CA PHE A 240 18.56 7.34 3.28
C PHE A 240 19.74 7.16 4.22
N SER A 241 20.82 7.88 3.92
CA SER A 241 22.08 7.83 4.65
C SER A 241 22.14 8.95 5.69
N ASP A 242 22.94 8.76 6.75
CA ASP A 242 23.19 9.83 7.75
C ASP A 242 23.73 11.12 7.10
N THR A 243 24.33 11.03 5.91
CA THR A 243 24.81 12.18 5.12
C THR A 243 23.70 13.06 4.54
N GLU A 244 22.50 12.54 4.27
CA GLU A 244 21.36 13.37 3.83
C GLU A 244 20.76 14.19 4.99
N GLU A 245 20.94 13.72 6.24
CA GLU A 245 20.70 14.52 7.45
C GLU A 245 21.73 15.66 7.61
N GLN A 246 22.84 15.59 6.86
CA GLN A 246 23.95 16.55 6.83
C GLN A 246 24.07 17.23 5.44
N HIS A 247 22.96 17.36 4.71
CA HIS A 247 22.97 17.98 3.39
C HIS A 247 23.58 19.40 3.46
N GLU A 248 24.76 19.60 2.87
CA GLU A 248 25.60 20.79 3.08
C GLU A 248 24.85 22.09 2.79
N GLU A 249 24.07 22.17 1.71
CA GLU A 249 23.29 23.38 1.38
C GLU A 249 22.16 23.68 2.38
N LEU A 250 21.51 22.66 2.96
CA LEU A 250 20.46 22.84 3.97
C LEU A 250 21.07 23.12 5.35
N ALA A 251 22.24 22.55 5.63
CA ALA A 251 23.05 22.89 6.79
C ALA A 251 23.57 24.34 6.72
N CYS A 252 23.72 24.90 5.51
CA CYS A 252 24.02 26.32 5.32
C CYS A 252 22.84 27.26 5.59
N VAL A 253 21.59 26.76 5.65
CA VAL A 253 20.44 27.57 6.05
C VAL A 253 20.43 27.67 7.58
N PRO A 254 20.70 28.85 8.19
CA PRO A 254 20.93 28.94 9.64
C PRO A 254 19.72 28.47 10.45
N ALA A 255 18.50 28.72 9.96
CA ALA A 255 17.28 28.28 10.61
C ALA A 255 17.11 26.75 10.62
N VAL A 256 17.46 26.08 9.52
CA VAL A 256 17.35 24.61 9.40
C VAL A 256 18.42 23.95 10.26
N SER A 257 19.66 24.43 10.19
CA SER A 257 20.78 23.94 11.00
C SER A 257 20.52 24.15 12.50
N SER A 258 20.07 25.33 12.92
CA SER A 258 19.67 25.58 14.31
C SER A 258 18.49 24.73 14.75
N MET A 259 17.52 24.46 13.87
CA MET A 259 16.39 23.59 14.20
C MET A 259 16.82 22.14 14.41
N VAL A 260 17.62 21.59 13.49
CA VAL A 260 18.16 20.22 13.59
C VAL A 260 19.08 20.09 14.80
N GLN A 261 19.96 21.08 15.04
CA GLN A 261 20.82 21.08 16.21
C GLN A 261 20.02 21.19 17.51
N SER A 262 18.99 22.05 17.57
CA SER A 262 18.10 22.16 18.74
C SER A 262 17.33 20.85 19.00
N ILE A 263 16.97 20.11 17.95
CA ILE A 263 16.37 18.78 18.06
C ILE A 263 17.38 17.81 18.68
N ARG A 264 18.62 17.76 18.16
CA ARG A 264 19.70 16.91 18.69
C ARG A 264 20.04 17.22 20.15
N ASP A 265 20.20 18.50 20.48
CA ASP A 265 20.50 18.98 21.84
C ASP A 265 19.37 18.69 22.84
N SER A 266 18.16 18.44 22.35
CA SER A 266 17.04 18.05 23.20
C SER A 266 17.13 16.57 23.61
N PHE A 267 17.89 15.74 22.89
CA PHE A 267 18.10 14.31 23.17
C PHE A 267 19.46 13.97 23.78
N ALA A 268 20.33 14.96 24.04
CA ALA A 268 21.62 14.75 24.70
C ALA A 268 21.47 14.31 26.17
N GLU A 269 22.50 13.67 26.74
CA GLU A 269 22.54 13.29 28.15
C GLU A 269 22.27 14.53 29.04
N ASP A 270 21.50 14.34 30.12
CA ASP A 270 21.02 15.38 31.05
C ASP A 270 19.95 16.36 30.52
N ARG A 271 19.31 16.06 29.37
CA ARG A 271 18.22 16.87 28.79
C ARG A 271 16.88 16.13 28.85
N ARG A 272 15.76 16.87 28.98
CA ARG A 272 14.41 16.28 29.19
C ARG A 272 13.71 15.79 27.91
N GLY A 273 14.38 15.81 26.74
CA GLY A 273 13.74 15.57 25.45
C GLY A 273 13.14 16.85 24.84
N ILE A 274 12.60 16.73 23.63
CA ILE A 274 11.74 17.76 23.00
C ILE A 274 10.42 17.82 23.77
N CYS A 275 9.78 19.00 23.82
CA CYS A 275 8.45 19.17 24.38
C CYS A 275 7.50 18.05 23.91
N LYS A 276 7.23 17.09 24.79
CA LYS A 276 6.06 16.23 24.64
C LYS A 276 4.87 17.17 24.70
N PHE A 277 3.98 17.11 23.70
CA PHE A 277 2.70 17.78 23.80
C PHE A 277 2.08 17.43 25.15
N GLN A 278 1.64 18.47 25.87
CA GLN A 278 1.14 18.32 27.24
C GLN A 278 0.02 17.29 27.25
N SER A 279 0.20 16.23 28.04
CA SER A 279 -0.96 15.53 28.56
C SER A 279 -1.74 16.54 29.40
N TRP A 280 -2.88 17.03 28.90
CA TRP A 280 -3.91 17.53 29.78
C TRP A 280 -4.47 16.32 30.55
N SER A 281 -3.78 15.98 31.65
CA SER A 281 -4.44 15.33 32.77
C SER A 281 -5.49 16.32 33.27
N SER A 282 -6.71 16.17 32.78
CA SER A 282 -7.87 16.80 33.38
C SER A 282 -8.23 16.00 34.63
N SER A 283 -8.43 16.74 35.71
CA SER A 283 -8.73 16.32 37.08
C SER A 283 -9.93 15.40 37.21
#